data_AF-A0A2T4VVN7-F1
#
_entry.id   AF-A0A2T4VVN7-F1
#
_cell.length_a   1.000
_cell.length_b   1.000
_cell.length_c   1.000
_cell.angle_alpha   90.00
_cell.angle_beta   90.00
_cell.angle_gamma   90.00
#
_symmetry.space_group_name_H-M   'P 1'
#
loop_
_entity.id
_entity.type
_entity.pdbx_description
1 polymer ?
#
loop_
_entity_poly.entity_id
_entity_poly.type
_entity_poly.pdbx_seq_one_letter_code
_entity_poly.pdbx_strand_id
1 'polypeptide(L)' 'MTRTSWKLGRWALLATTLLLALPAAARPGDCEKQCKKDAKACEDVCKKYAGSGVAKCTQACLDEEKTCTKECNPNAKLEK' A
#
# COMPACT_ATOMS: atom_id res chain seq x y z
N MET A 1 0.88 -42.06 -26.51
CA MET A 1 0.83 -40.69 -27.07
C MET A 1 -0.61 -40.25 -26.89
N THR A 2 -1.02 -39.21 -26.15
CA THR A 2 -0.48 -37.85 -25.97
C THR A 2 -0.84 -37.29 -24.57
N ARG A 3 -0.02 -36.35 -24.12
CA ARG A 3 -0.08 -35.58 -22.86
C ARG A 3 -1.28 -34.63 -22.85
N THR A 4 -1.86 -34.36 -21.68
CA THR A 4 -1.99 -33.00 -21.14
C THR A 4 -2.25 -33.02 -19.62
N SER A 5 -1.22 -32.57 -18.90
CA SER A 5 -1.23 -32.20 -17.50
C SER A 5 -1.93 -30.85 -17.36
N TRP A 6 -2.96 -30.72 -16.51
CA TRP A 6 -3.39 -29.43 -15.92
C TRP A 6 -3.58 -29.59 -14.41
N LYS A 7 -2.47 -29.43 -13.69
CA LYS A 7 -2.48 -29.05 -12.27
C LYS A 7 -2.70 -27.54 -12.16
N LEU A 8 -3.96 -27.11 -12.09
CA LEU A 8 -4.40 -25.75 -11.74
C LEU A 8 -5.78 -25.91 -11.06
N GLY A 9 -6.12 -25.33 -9.93
CA GLY A 9 -5.41 -24.46 -9.01
C GLY A 9 -5.98 -24.70 -7.61
N ARG A 10 -5.08 -25.03 -6.68
CA ARG A 10 -5.37 -25.33 -5.28
C ARG A 10 -5.04 -24.13 -4.39
N TRP A 11 -5.31 -22.92 -4.91
CA TRP A 11 -4.96 -21.63 -4.30
C TRP A 11 -6.09 -20.59 -4.35
N ALA A 12 -7.31 -20.97 -4.73
CA ALA A 12 -8.41 -20.02 -4.91
C ALA A 12 -9.26 -19.77 -3.64
N LEU A 13 -8.93 -20.34 -2.48
CA LEU A 13 -9.79 -20.29 -1.28
C LEU A 13 -9.14 -19.64 -0.04
N LEU A 14 -8.12 -18.80 -0.21
CA LEU A 14 -7.48 -18.05 0.89
C LEU A 14 -7.64 -16.53 0.79
N ALA A 15 -8.50 -16.04 -0.12
CA ALA A 15 -8.68 -14.61 -0.37
C ALA A 15 -10.02 -14.04 0.12
N THR A 16 -10.82 -14.80 0.90
CA THR A 16 -12.21 -14.41 1.22
C THR A 16 -12.45 -13.99 2.68
N THR A 17 -11.43 -13.98 3.55
CA THR A 17 -11.60 -13.60 4.97
C THR A 17 -11.05 -12.22 5.34
N LEU A 18 -10.45 -11.46 4.42
CA LEU A 18 -9.84 -10.15 4.71
C LEU A 18 -10.74 -8.94 4.36
N LEU A 19 -12.06 -9.08 4.52
CA LEU A 19 -13.02 -7.99 4.31
C LEU A 19 -13.55 -7.37 5.63
N LEU A 20 -12.88 -7.64 6.77
CA LEU A 20 -13.34 -7.20 8.11
C LEU A 20 -12.43 -6.19 8.81
N ALA A 21 -11.46 -5.60 8.10
CA ALA A 21 -10.72 -4.46 8.61
C ALA A 21 -10.94 -3.28 7.66
N LEU A 22 -12.17 -2.78 7.60
CA LEU A 22 -12.42 -1.41 7.17
C LEU A 22 -11.84 -0.53 8.30
N PRO A 23 -10.66 0.10 8.15
CA PRO A 23 -10.17 0.98 9.20
C PRO A 23 -11.19 2.10 9.31
N ALA A 24 -11.82 2.15 10.48
CA ALA A 24 -12.76 3.17 10.91
C ALA A 24 -12.29 4.52 10.38
N ALA A 25 -13.17 5.19 9.63
CA ALA A 25 -12.99 6.51 9.05
C ALA A 25 -11.92 7.31 9.81
N ALA A 26 -10.68 7.19 9.35
CA ALA A 26 -9.58 7.94 9.93
C ALA A 26 -9.96 9.38 9.69
N ARG A 27 -10.15 10.15 10.77
CA ARG A 27 -10.39 11.59 10.64
C ARG A 27 -9.32 12.13 9.69
N PRO A 28 -9.64 13.03 8.76
CA PRO A 28 -8.70 13.42 7.70
C PRO A 28 -7.33 13.86 8.24
N GLY A 29 -7.29 14.44 9.45
CA GLY A 29 -6.05 14.78 10.16
C GLY A 29 -5.24 13.60 10.74
N ASP A 30 -5.87 12.46 11.04
CA ASP A 30 -5.18 11.23 11.47
C ASP A 30 -4.74 10.38 10.27
N CYS A 31 -5.49 10.45 9.17
CA CYS A 31 -5.14 9.77 7.92
C CYS A 31 -3.82 10.32 7.34
N GLU A 32 -3.69 11.64 7.17
CA GLU A 32 -2.45 12.25 6.65
C GLU A 32 -1.24 11.99 7.58
N LYS A 33 -1.47 12.02 8.90
CA LYS A 33 -0.42 11.68 9.88
C LYS A 33 0.03 10.23 9.75
N GLN A 34 -0.89 9.32 9.45
CA GLN A 34 -0.57 7.92 9.26
C GLN A 34 0.25 7.72 7.97
N CYS A 35 -0.16 8.34 6.85
CA CYS A 35 0.63 8.34 5.62
C CYS A 35 2.08 8.79 5.84
N LYS A 36 2.29 9.88 6.59
CA LYS A 36 3.64 10.38 6.92
C LYS A 36 4.44 9.43 7.81
N LYS A 37 3.78 8.73 8.75
CA LYS A 37 4.45 7.72 9.58
C LYS A 37 4.88 6.53 8.75
N ASP A 38 4.01 6.04 7.85
CA ASP A 38 4.29 4.90 6.98
C ASP A 38 5.39 5.23 5.97
N ALA A 39 5.39 6.44 5.41
CA ALA A 39 6.46 6.93 4.55
C ALA A 39 7.81 6.96 5.27
N LYS A 40 7.84 7.47 6.51
CA LYS A 40 9.06 7.51 7.33
C LYS A 40 9.57 6.12 7.70
N ALA A 41 8.67 5.18 8.02
CA ALA A 41 9.04 3.79 8.27
C ALA A 41 9.63 3.15 7.00
N CYS A 42 9.01 3.40 5.84
CA CYS A 42 9.49 2.96 4.55
C CYS A 42 10.88 3.53 4.23
N GLU A 43 11.13 4.81 4.47
CA GLU A 43 12.45 5.41 4.31
C GLU A 43 13.53 4.76 5.19
N ASP A 44 13.18 4.43 6.44
CA ASP A 44 14.10 3.79 7.39
C ASP A 44 14.46 2.37 6.91
N VAL A 45 13.49 1.62 6.40
CA VAL A 45 13.71 0.33 5.74
C VAL A 45 14.58 0.50 4.49
N CYS A 46 14.30 1.49 3.65
CA CYS A 46 15.11 1.75 2.45
C CYS A 46 16.57 2.06 2.81
N LYS A 47 16.81 2.88 3.84
CA LYS A 47 18.17 3.21 4.30
C LYS A 47 18.90 1.99 4.88
N LYS A 48 18.17 1.10 5.56
CA LYS A 48 18.76 -0.12 6.15
C LYS A 48 19.02 -1.24 5.15
N TYR A 49 18.15 -1.41 4.14
CA TYR A 49 18.14 -2.62 3.32
C TYR A 49 18.34 -2.38 1.81
N ALA A 50 18.12 -1.18 1.28
CA ALA A 50 18.14 -0.97 -0.17
C ALA A 50 19.55 -0.82 -0.77
N GLY A 51 20.58 -0.58 0.06
CA GLY A 51 21.96 -0.41 -0.40
C GLY A 51 22.07 0.66 -1.50
N SER A 52 22.57 0.27 -2.68
CA SER A 52 22.67 1.16 -3.86
C SER A 52 21.32 1.67 -4.39
N GLY A 53 20.21 1.04 -4.01
CA GLY A 53 18.85 1.40 -4.42
C GLY A 53 18.15 2.40 -3.50
N VAL A 54 18.82 2.91 -2.46
CA VAL A 54 18.18 3.74 -1.42
C VAL A 54 17.43 4.95 -2.00
N ALA A 55 17.99 5.64 -2.99
CA ALA A 55 17.36 6.81 -3.59
C ALA A 55 16.02 6.47 -4.28
N LYS A 56 15.98 5.38 -5.05
CA LYS A 56 14.74 4.93 -5.73
C LYS A 56 13.72 4.40 -4.72
N CYS A 57 14.18 3.70 -3.69
CA CYS A 57 13.34 3.17 -2.63
C CYS A 57 12.69 4.30 -1.83
N THR A 58 13.48 5.28 -1.37
CA THR A 58 12.98 6.50 -0.71
C THR A 58 12.02 7.29 -1.60
N GLN A 59 12.33 7.42 -2.90
CA GLN A 59 11.44 8.10 -3.84
C GLN A 59 10.08 7.41 -3.96
N ALA A 60 10.05 6.07 -3.96
CA ALA A 60 8.81 5.31 -3.96
C ALA A 60 8.02 5.52 -2.65
N CYS A 61 8.68 5.52 -1.49
CA CYS A 61 8.02 5.83 -0.21
C CYS A 61 7.35 7.22 -0.22
N LEU A 62 8.01 8.21 -0.81
CA LEU A 62 7.48 9.57 -0.93
C LEU A 62 6.32 9.68 -1.94
N ASP A 63 6.33 8.86 -2.99
CA ASP A 63 5.22 8.81 -3.95
C ASP A 63 3.96 8.19 -3.31
N GLU A 64 4.16 7.08 -2.57
CA GLU A 64 3.12 6.45 -1.77
C GLU A 64 2.56 7.39 -0.70
N GLU A 65 3.40 8.17 -0.01
CA GLU A 65 2.94 9.19 0.96
C GLU A 65 1.99 10.19 0.30
N LYS A 66 2.35 10.70 -0.88
CA LYS A 66 1.55 11.68 -1.62
C LYS A 66 0.24 11.08 -2.10
N THR A 67 0.27 9.85 -2.58
CA THR A 67 -0.93 9.13 -3.02
C THR A 67 -1.85 8.89 -1.82
N CYS A 68 -1.32 8.35 -0.73
CA CYS A 68 -2.03 8.15 0.53
C CYS A 68 -2.65 9.46 1.04
N THR A 69 -1.89 10.56 1.05
CA THR A 69 -2.38 11.88 1.49
C THR A 69 -3.51 12.42 0.59
N LYS A 70 -3.45 12.19 -0.73
CA LYS A 70 -4.54 12.55 -1.65
C LYS A 70 -5.79 11.71 -1.39
N GLU A 71 -5.63 10.40 -1.17
CA GLU A 71 -6.71 9.46 -0.87
C GLU A 71 -7.33 9.73 0.52
N CYS A 72 -6.60 10.33 1.46
CA CYS A 72 -7.10 10.73 2.76
C CYS A 72 -8.14 11.86 2.71
N ASN A 73 -8.24 12.59 1.59
CA ASN A 73 -9.29 13.59 1.40
C ASN A 73 -9.87 13.53 -0.04
N PRO A 74 -10.69 12.52 -0.34
CA PRO A 74 -11.31 12.38 -1.66
C PRO A 74 -12.44 13.41 -1.86
N ASN A 75 -12.91 14.05 -0.79
CA ASN A 75 -14.00 15.04 -0.81
C ASN A 75 -13.55 16.49 -1.01
N ALA A 76 -12.26 16.82 -0.94
CA ALA A 76 -11.77 18.16 -1.31
C ALA A 76 -12.06 18.52 -2.79
N LYS A 77 -12.42 17.54 -3.61
CA LYS A 77 -12.79 17.70 -5.02
C LYS A 77 -14.31 17.72 -5.29
N LEU A 78 -15.15 17.50 -4.28
CA LEU A 78 -16.62 17.45 -4.41
C LEU A 78 -17.32 18.76 -3.99
N GLU A 79 -16.57 19.79 -3.58
CA GLU A 79 -17.11 21.13 -3.21
C GLU A 79 -16.77 22.24 -4.21
N LYS A 80 -16.80 21.97 -5.53
CA LYS A 80 -16.77 23.03 -6.56
C LYS A 80 -17.83 22.84 -7.63
#